data_AF-A0A5E6NII4-F1
#
_entry.id   AF-A0A5E6NII4-F1
#
_cell.length_a   1.000
_cell.length_b   1.000
_cell.length_c   1.000
_cell.angle_alpha   90.00
_cell.angle_beta   90.00
_cell.angle_gamma   90.00
#
_symmetry.space_group_name_H-M   'P 1'
#
loop_
_entity.id
_entity.type
_entity.pdbx_description
1 polymer ?
#
loop_
_entity_poly.entity_id
_entity_poly.type
_entity_poly.pdbx_seq_one_letter_code
_entity_poly.pdbx_strand_id
1 'polypeptide(L)'
;MLATNIDDLKYKTTFTITGGADVKKFTLAGNKLTFKATAFEARKDATYRVKIKATPNIFLPLPGTGLEDEKTLTVTVTKANTAES
;
A
#
# COMPACT_ATOMS: atom_id res chain seq x y z
N MET A 1 16.62 -32.30 15.29
CA MET A 1 15.60 -31.22 15.31
C MET A 1 15.94 -30.26 14.20
N LEU A 2 15.04 -30.08 13.23
CA LEU A 2 15.17 -29.06 12.19
C LEU A 2 14.57 -27.77 12.75
N ALA A 3 15.41 -26.86 13.26
CA ALA A 3 14.98 -25.50 13.54
C ALA A 3 15.00 -24.75 12.21
N THR A 4 13.87 -24.68 11.51
CA THR A 4 13.76 -23.79 10.35
C THR A 4 13.58 -22.38 10.90
N ASN A 5 14.59 -21.52 10.73
CA ASN A 5 14.46 -20.11 11.07
C ASN A 5 13.27 -19.54 10.29
N ILE A 6 12.35 -18.86 10.99
CA ILE A 6 11.14 -18.31 10.38
C ILE A 6 11.48 -17.29 9.28
N ASP A 7 12.64 -16.62 9.37
CA ASP A 7 13.14 -15.70 8.33
C ASP A 7 13.59 -16.41 7.04
N ASP A 8 13.95 -17.70 7.10
CA ASP A 8 14.34 -18.47 5.90
C ASP A 8 13.13 -18.89 5.05
N LEU A 9 11.92 -18.80 5.62
CA LEU A 9 10.68 -19.03 4.92
C LEU A 9 10.31 -17.76 4.17
N LYS A 10 10.54 -17.74 2.85
CA LYS A 10 10.07 -16.67 1.97
C LYS A 10 8.54 -16.64 1.95
N TYR A 11 7.94 -15.93 2.89
CA TYR A 11 6.50 -15.77 2.92
C TYR A 11 6.05 -14.74 1.90
N LYS A 12 5.00 -15.09 1.16
CA LYS A 12 4.35 -14.16 0.26
C LYS A 12 3.51 -13.19 1.09
N THR A 13 3.74 -11.90 0.98
CA THR A 13 2.90 -10.89 1.62
C THR A 13 1.73 -10.52 0.70
N THR A 14 0.53 -10.51 1.28
CA THR A 14 -0.66 -9.97 0.63
C THR A 14 -0.87 -8.54 1.09
N PHE A 15 -1.14 -7.64 0.16
CA PHE A 15 -1.45 -6.25 0.45
C PHE A 15 -2.93 -5.99 0.19
N THR A 16 -3.56 -5.23 1.09
CA THR A 16 -4.96 -4.83 0.96
C THR A 16 -5.12 -3.35 1.26
N ILE A 17 -6.07 -2.70 0.60
CA ILE A 17 -6.46 -1.34 0.94
C ILE A 17 -7.48 -1.43 2.09
N THR A 18 -7.19 -0.79 3.23
CA THR A 18 -8.05 -0.83 4.42
C THR A 18 -8.73 0.51 4.72
N GLY A 19 -8.38 1.58 4.01
CA GLY A 19 -9.07 2.86 4.14
C GLY A 19 -8.28 4.06 3.62
N GLY A 20 -8.44 5.19 4.29
CA GLY A 20 -7.90 6.50 3.89
C GLY A 20 -8.96 7.38 3.22
N ALA A 21 -8.78 8.70 3.31
CA ALA A 21 -9.75 9.68 2.81
C ALA A 21 -10.00 9.56 1.29
N ASP A 22 -9.01 9.06 0.54
CA ASP A 22 -9.05 8.98 -0.91
C ASP A 22 -9.13 7.54 -1.43
N VAL A 23 -9.53 6.58 -0.59
CA VAL A 23 -9.54 5.13 -0.90
C VAL A 23 -10.11 4.78 -2.29
N LYS A 24 -11.22 5.43 -2.68
CA LYS A 24 -11.90 5.20 -3.96
C LYS A 24 -11.11 5.63 -5.19
N LYS A 25 -10.05 6.43 -5.01
CA LYS A 25 -9.15 6.89 -6.07
C LYS A 25 -7.97 5.95 -6.27
N PHE A 26 -7.90 4.83 -5.55
CA PHE A 26 -6.80 3.87 -5.67
C PHE A 26 -7.31 2.47 -5.98
N THR A 27 -6.47 1.70 -6.67
CA THR A 27 -6.59 0.24 -6.77
C THR A 27 -5.27 -0.41 -6.46
N LEU A 28 -5.32 -1.65 -5.99
CA LEU A 28 -4.15 -2.42 -5.62
C LEU A 28 -4.20 -3.77 -6.33
N ALA A 29 -3.13 -4.11 -7.03
CA ALA A 29 -2.95 -5.42 -7.66
C ALA A 29 -1.60 -5.98 -7.23
N GLY A 30 -1.62 -6.99 -6.36
CA GLY A 30 -0.40 -7.47 -5.68
C GLY A 30 0.24 -6.34 -4.86
N ASN A 31 1.46 -5.94 -5.24
CA ASN A 31 2.19 -4.82 -4.64
C ASN A 31 2.10 -3.51 -5.45
N LYS A 32 1.33 -3.49 -6.54
CA LYS A 32 1.20 -2.31 -7.41
C LYS A 32 -0.03 -1.49 -7.01
N LEU A 33 0.22 -0.32 -6.42
CA LEU A 33 -0.80 0.69 -6.15
C LEU A 33 -0.97 1.57 -7.39
N THR A 34 -2.19 1.65 -7.92
CA THR A 34 -2.55 2.49 -9.05
C THR A 34 -3.48 3.60 -8.59
N PHE A 35 -3.15 4.83 -8.97
CA PHE A 35 -3.93 6.02 -8.66
C PHE A 35 -4.81 6.40 -9.86
N LYS A 36 -6.13 6.45 -9.65
CA LYS A 36 -7.20 6.63 -10.65
C LYS A 36 -7.81 8.03 -10.62
N ALA A 37 -6.99 9.08 -10.52
CA ALA A 37 -7.51 10.44 -10.66
C ALA A 37 -7.68 10.79 -12.15
N THR A 38 -8.85 11.29 -12.52
CA THR A 38 -9.16 11.73 -13.90
C THR A 38 -8.67 13.15 -14.19
N ALA A 39 -8.48 13.98 -13.17
CA ALA A 39 -7.92 15.32 -13.29
C ALA A 39 -6.98 15.62 -12.11
N PHE A 40 -5.68 15.68 -12.39
CA PHE A 40 -4.64 15.90 -11.38
C PHE A 40 -4.50 17.38 -10.96
N GLU A 41 -4.89 18.31 -11.85
CA GLU A 41 -4.73 19.77 -11.68
C GLU A 41 -5.91 20.45 -10.94
N ALA A 42 -6.97 19.71 -10.58
CA ALA A 42 -8.22 20.31 -10.10
C ALA A 42 -8.20 20.77 -8.62
N ARG A 43 -7.07 20.66 -7.90
CA ARG A 43 -7.01 20.97 -6.46
C ARG A 43 -5.78 21.77 -6.06
N LYS A 44 -6.01 22.79 -5.24
CA LYS A 44 -4.97 23.63 -4.59
C LYS A 44 -4.13 22.84 -3.57
N ASP A 45 -4.74 21.84 -2.93
CA ASP A 45 -4.07 20.80 -2.15
C ASP A 45 -4.22 19.47 -2.89
N ALA A 46 -3.19 19.11 -3.65
CA ALA A 46 -3.14 17.88 -4.44
C ALA A 46 -2.53 16.71 -3.66
N THR A 47 -2.85 16.63 -2.37
CA THR A 47 -2.45 15.55 -1.45
C THR A 47 -3.56 14.51 -1.31
N TYR A 48 -3.19 13.23 -1.39
CA TYR A 48 -4.10 12.10 -1.35
C TYR A 48 -3.63 11.07 -0.33
N ARG A 49 -4.55 10.47 0.42
CA ARG A 49 -4.20 9.48 1.45
C ARG A 49 -4.93 8.15 1.27
N VAL A 50 -4.16 7.07 1.31
CA VAL A 50 -4.67 5.69 1.28
C VAL A 50 -3.97 4.87 2.34
N LYS A 51 -4.71 3.99 3.02
CA LYS A 51 -4.16 3.08 4.02
C LYS A 51 -4.00 1.68 3.42
N ILE A 52 -2.80 1.12 3.54
CA ILE A 52 -2.45 -0.21 3.05
C ILE A 52 -2.09 -1.09 4.25
N LYS A 53 -2.63 -2.30 4.25
CA LYS A 53 -2.29 -3.36 5.21
C LYS A 53 -1.47 -4.44 4.53
N ALA A 54 -0.38 -4.85 5.16
CA ALA A 54 0.45 -5.98 4.76
C ALA A 54 0.14 -7.17 5.67
N THR A 55 -0.24 -8.30 5.09
CA THR A 55 -0.51 -9.55 5.81
C THR A 55 0.39 -10.64 5.21
N PRO A 56 1.36 -11.18 5.97
CA PRO A 56 2.18 -12.28 5.50
C PRO A 56 1.35 -13.56 5.40
N ASN A 57 1.51 -14.31 4.31
CA ASN A 57 0.84 -15.58 4.10
C ASN A 57 1.63 -16.69 4.79
N ILE A 58 1.41 -16.81 6.09
CA ILE A 58 2.07 -17.77 6.97
C ILE A 58 1.00 -18.73 7.49
N PHE A 59 1.19 -20.03 7.27
CA PHE A 59 0.41 -21.05 7.98
C PHE A 59 1.19 -21.51 9.20
N LEU A 60 0.87 -20.97 10.37
CA LEU A 60 1.36 -21.49 11.64
C LEU A 60 0.15 -21.86 12.51
N PRO A 61 0.15 -23.06 13.14
CA PRO A 61 -0.90 -23.48 14.06
C PRO A 61 -0.73 -22.81 15.44
N LEU A 62 -0.45 -21.51 15.45
CA LEU A 62 -0.21 -20.72 16.65
C LEU A 62 -1.22 -19.55 16.68
N PRO A 63 -2.09 -19.46 17.70
CA PRO A 63 -3.00 -18.34 17.83
C PRO A 63 -2.22 -17.05 18.12
N GLY A 64 -2.57 -15.95 17.44
CA GLY A 64 -2.07 -14.62 17.77
C GLY A 64 -0.83 -14.14 17.00
N THR A 65 -0.54 -14.66 15.81
CA THR A 65 0.53 -14.13 14.96
C THR A 65 0.09 -12.78 14.35
N GLY A 66 0.09 -11.72 15.14
CA GLY A 66 -0.16 -10.33 14.73
C GLY A 66 0.96 -9.77 13.86
N LEU A 67 1.28 -10.47 12.77
CA LEU A 67 2.35 -10.13 11.82
C LEU A 67 1.85 -9.16 10.75
N GLU A 68 0.73 -8.50 11.01
CA GLU A 68 0.12 -7.54 10.10
C GLU A 68 0.59 -6.14 10.46
N ASP A 69 0.89 -5.34 9.44
CA ASP A 69 1.22 -3.93 9.63
C ASP A 69 0.32 -3.06 8.74
N GLU A 70 -0.07 -1.89 9.23
CA GLU A 70 -0.85 -0.91 8.50
C GLU A 70 -0.09 0.40 8.34
N LYS A 71 -0.05 0.91 7.11
CA LYS A 71 0.57 2.20 6.81
C LYS A 71 -0.33 3.09 5.97
N THR A 72 -0.38 4.36 6.34
CA THR A 72 -0.96 5.41 5.49
C THR A 72 0.11 5.90 4.51
N LEU A 73 -0.19 5.81 3.23
CA LEU A 73 0.61 6.39 2.15
C LEU A 73 0.02 7.74 1.73
N THR A 74 0.90 8.70 1.52
CA THR A 74 0.56 10.04 1.04
C THR A 74 1.09 10.21 -0.38
N VAL A 75 0.22 10.56 -1.31
CA VAL A 75 0.56 10.86 -2.71
C VAL A 75 0.33 12.33 -2.96
N THR A 76 1.37 13.03 -3.43
CA THR A 76 1.30 14.44 -3.82
C THR A 76 1.47 14.56 -5.32
N VAL A 77 0.59 15.32 -5.96
CA VAL A 77 0.75 15.70 -7.36
C VAL A 77 1.55 17.00 -7.41
N THR A 78 2.65 17.00 -8.15
CA THR A 78 3.40 18.21 -8.47
C THR A 78 3.09 18.61 -9.91
N LYS A 79 2.95 19.93 -10.14
CA LYS A 79 2.85 20.45 -11.49
C LYS A 79 4.17 20.17 -12.20
N ALA A 80 4.13 19.57 -13.39
CA ALA A 80 5.31 19.52 -14.23
C ALA A 80 5.71 20.95 -14.58
N ASN A 81 6.99 21.30 -14.44
CA ASN A 81 7.51 22.54 -14.98
C ASN A 81 7.48 22.42 -16.51
N THR A 82 6.35 22.74 -17.13
CA THR A 82 6.33 23.06 -18.56
C THR A 82 7.04 24.39 -18.70
N ALA A 83 8.35 24.33 -18.94
CA ALA A 83 9.01 25.41 -19.64
C ALA A 83 8.31 25.51 -21.00
N GLU A 84 7.50 26.54 -21.20
CA GLU A 84 7.12 26.94 -22.54
C GLU A 84 8.42 27.28 -23.27
N SER A 85 8.72 26.49 -24.30
CA SER A 85 9.76 26.75 -25.29
C SER A 85 9.18 27.53 -26.46
#